data_AF-A0AA88DD29-F1
#
_entry.id   AF-A0AA88DD29-F1
#
_cell.length_a   1.000
_cell.length_b   1.000
_cell.length_c   1.000
_cell.angle_alpha   90.00
_cell.angle_beta   90.00
_cell.angle_gamma   90.00
#
_symmetry.space_group_name_H-M   'P 1'
#
loop_
_entity.id
_entity.type
_entity.pdbx_description
1 polymer ?
#
loop_
_entity_poly.entity_id
_entity_poly.type
_entity_poly.pdbx_seq_one_letter_code
_entity_poly.pdbx_strand_id
1 'polypeptide(L)'
;MNIFACRDIKLDQMHIMAPGNSSNTDGIHIAETTGLKVWDSVVSTGDNCLSFGPGTKNIDISRVQCGPGHGISIGSLRKNP
;
A
#
# COMPACT_ATOMS: atom_id res chain seq x y z
N MET A 1 -2.19 2.76 -6.71
CA MET A 1 -3.29 1.76 -6.82
C MET A 1 -4.16 1.86 -5.57
N ASN A 2 -5.49 1.85 -5.69
CA ASN A 2 -6.39 1.95 -4.54
C ASN A 2 -7.15 0.63 -4.33
N ILE A 3 -7.04 0.03 -3.16
CA ILE A 3 -7.74 -1.19 -2.73
C ILE A 3 -8.68 -0.80 -1.60
N PHE A 4 -9.97 -0.76 -1.90
CA PHE A 4 -10.99 -0.25 -0.99
C PHE A 4 -12.19 -1.18 -0.90
N ALA A 5 -12.66 -1.46 0.32
CA ALA A 5 -13.84 -2.31 0.56
C ALA A 5 -13.73 -3.72 -0.05
N CYS A 6 -12.52 -4.28 -0.09
CA CYS A 6 -12.23 -5.58 -0.67
C CYS A 6 -12.15 -6.70 0.37
N ARG A 7 -12.32 -7.96 -0.07
CA ARG A 7 -12.17 -9.14 0.79
C ARG A 7 -11.41 -10.26 0.08
N ASP A 8 -10.48 -10.89 0.78
CA ASP A 8 -9.74 -12.10 0.37
C ASP A 8 -9.05 -12.00 -1.00
N ILE A 9 -8.19 -10.99 -1.16
CA ILE A 9 -7.47 -10.71 -2.42
C ILE A 9 -5.97 -11.00 -2.27
N LYS A 10 -5.34 -11.50 -3.34
CA LYS A 10 -3.89 -11.60 -3.48
C LYS A 10 -3.40 -10.68 -4.61
N LEU A 11 -2.45 -9.80 -4.31
CA LEU A 11 -1.62 -9.08 -5.26
C LEU A 11 -0.25 -9.76 -5.28
N ASP A 12 0.23 -10.13 -6.46
CA ASP A 12 1.42 -10.96 -6.63
C ASP A 12 2.23 -10.44 -7.83
N GLN A 13 3.55 -10.38 -7.70
CA GLN A 13 4.46 -9.96 -8.79
C GLN A 13 4.10 -8.60 -9.43
N MET A 14 3.66 -7.66 -8.61
CA MET A 14 3.32 -6.31 -9.05
C MET A 14 4.58 -5.45 -9.22
N HIS A 15 4.64 -4.66 -10.29
CA HIS A 15 5.68 -3.66 -10.52
C HIS A 15 5.04 -2.27 -10.67
N ILE A 16 5.13 -1.44 -9.63
CA ILE A 16 4.55 -0.08 -9.60
C ILE A 16 5.69 0.92 -9.52
N MET A 17 5.76 1.85 -10.47
CA MET A 17 6.87 2.80 -10.58
C MET A 17 6.40 4.22 -10.83
N ALA A 18 7.03 5.19 -10.14
CA ALA A 18 6.93 6.62 -10.37
C ALA A 18 8.29 7.27 -10.05
N PRO A 19 8.61 8.46 -10.57
CA PRO A 19 9.84 9.17 -10.22
C PRO A 19 9.95 9.39 -8.70
N GLY A 20 11.14 9.18 -8.13
CA GLY A 20 11.36 9.28 -6.68
C GLY A 20 11.15 10.67 -6.08
N ASN A 21 11.17 11.72 -6.91
CA ASN A 21 10.86 13.10 -6.53
C ASN A 21 9.40 13.50 -6.82
N SER A 22 8.55 12.55 -7.23
CA SER A 22 7.16 12.79 -7.55
C SER A 22 6.30 12.72 -6.28
N SER A 23 5.97 13.88 -5.72
CA SER A 23 5.09 13.98 -4.54
C SER A 23 3.70 13.40 -4.80
N ASN A 24 3.02 12.95 -3.75
CA ASN A 24 1.65 12.40 -3.79
C ASN A 24 1.49 11.15 -4.67
N THR A 25 2.57 10.39 -4.88
CA THR A 25 2.54 9.11 -5.60
C THR A 25 2.54 7.94 -4.62
N ASP A 26 1.38 7.66 -4.03
CA ASP A 26 1.18 6.44 -3.25
C ASP A 26 1.18 5.21 -4.17
N GLY A 27 1.98 4.21 -3.83
CA GLY A 27 2.06 2.94 -4.55
C GLY A 27 0.78 2.13 -4.43
N ILE A 28 0.48 1.60 -3.23
CA ILE A 28 -0.75 0.85 -2.94
C ILE A 28 -1.42 1.44 -1.69
N HIS A 29 -2.57 2.08 -1.86
CA HIS A 29 -3.41 2.55 -0.77
C HIS A 29 -4.47 1.50 -0.45
N ILE A 30 -4.63 1.15 0.82
CA ILE A 30 -5.48 0.06 1.30
C ILE A 30 -6.38 0.60 2.42
N ALA A 31 -7.70 0.49 2.28
CA ALA A 31 -8.65 0.86 3.32
C ALA A 31 -9.90 -0.03 3.28
N GLU A 32 -10.59 -0.17 4.42
CA GLU A 32 -11.82 -0.98 4.55
C GLU A 32 -11.70 -2.40 3.98
N THR A 33 -10.49 -2.97 3.99
CA THR A 33 -10.18 -4.23 3.30
C THR A 33 -9.82 -5.33 4.28
N THR A 34 -10.31 -6.55 4.06
CA THR A 34 -10.00 -7.71 4.91
C THR A 34 -9.35 -8.84 4.12
N GLY A 35 -8.27 -9.46 4.64
CA GLY A 35 -7.69 -10.66 4.01
C GLY A 35 -6.86 -10.38 2.75
N LEU A 36 -6.17 -9.25 2.70
CA LEU A 36 -5.28 -8.92 1.58
C LEU A 36 -3.90 -9.56 1.76
N LYS A 37 -3.34 -10.09 0.67
CA LYS A 37 -1.94 -10.52 0.56
C LYS A 37 -1.24 -9.71 -0.51
N VAL A 38 -0.08 -9.11 -0.22
CA VAL A 38 0.78 -8.43 -1.22
C VAL A 38 2.15 -9.07 -1.20
N TRP A 39 2.47 -9.83 -2.25
CA TRP A 39 3.61 -10.73 -2.29
C TRP A 39 4.51 -10.47 -3.49
N ASP A 40 5.81 -10.70 -3.33
CA ASP A 40 6.80 -10.75 -4.42
C ASP A 40 6.77 -9.54 -5.36
N SER A 41 6.60 -8.34 -4.82
CA SER A 41 6.30 -7.14 -5.60
C SER A 41 7.37 -6.06 -5.46
N VAL A 42 7.48 -5.19 -6.45
CA VAL A 42 8.35 -4.00 -6.45
C VAL A 42 7.49 -2.76 -6.55
N VAL A 43 7.63 -1.87 -5.57
CA VAL A 43 6.92 -0.60 -5.55
C VAL A 43 7.91 0.54 -5.29
N SER A 44 8.10 1.33 -6.33
CA SER A 44 9.08 2.42 -6.37
C SER A 44 8.40 3.72 -6.73
N THR A 45 7.97 4.47 -5.72
CA THR A 45 7.30 5.75 -5.88
C THR A 45 7.96 6.83 -5.03
N GLY A 46 7.52 8.09 -5.20
CA GLY A 46 8.02 9.23 -4.43
C GLY A 46 7.32 9.47 -3.10
N ASP A 47 6.27 8.70 -2.79
CA ASP A 47 5.49 8.80 -1.54
C ASP A 47 5.36 7.42 -0.86
N ASN A 48 4.27 7.15 -0.13
CA ASN A 48 4.06 5.85 0.51
C ASN A 48 4.12 4.71 -0.49
N CYS A 49 4.96 3.72 -0.22
CA CYS A 49 5.01 2.48 -0.98
C CYS A 49 3.70 1.70 -0.82
N LEU A 50 3.32 1.45 0.45
CA LEU A 50 2.00 0.94 0.82
C LEU A 50 1.46 1.82 1.94
N SER A 51 0.20 2.23 1.85
CA SER A 51 -0.48 3.00 2.90
C SER A 51 -1.75 2.28 3.37
N PHE A 52 -1.95 2.20 4.69
CA PHE A 52 -3.08 1.50 5.32
C PHE A 52 -3.99 2.47 6.05
N GLY A 53 -5.21 2.65 5.56
CA GLY A 53 -6.27 3.41 6.20
C GLY A 53 -7.14 2.58 7.16
N PRO A 54 -8.10 3.24 7.83
CA PRO A 54 -9.08 2.60 8.73
C PRO A 54 -9.85 1.44 8.10
N GLY A 55 -10.41 0.59 8.97
CA GLY A 55 -11.21 -0.56 8.55
C GLY A 55 -10.42 -1.75 7.98
N THR A 56 -9.11 -1.59 7.81
CA THR A 56 -8.22 -2.62 7.27
C THR A 56 -7.91 -3.71 8.31
N LYS A 57 -8.06 -4.99 7.94
CA LYS A 57 -7.90 -6.15 8.84
C LYS A 57 -7.23 -7.33 8.14
N ASN A 58 -6.42 -8.10 8.87
CA ASN A 58 -5.80 -9.34 8.38
C ASN A 58 -5.05 -9.14 7.04
N ILE A 59 -3.97 -8.37 7.07
CA ILE A 59 -3.16 -8.08 5.88
C ILE A 59 -1.78 -8.71 6.03
N ASP A 60 -1.31 -9.37 4.97
CA ASP A 60 -0.01 -10.02 4.91
C ASP A 60 0.82 -9.45 3.75
N ILE A 61 1.95 -8.84 4.10
CA ILE A 61 2.89 -8.24 3.17
C ILE A 61 4.21 -9.00 3.27
N SER A 62 4.63 -9.61 2.18
CA SER A 62 5.80 -10.50 2.18
C SER A 62 6.63 -10.32 0.91
N ARG A 63 7.96 -10.23 1.04
CA ARG A 63 8.91 -10.08 -0.08
C ARG A 63 8.55 -8.92 -1.02
N VAL A 64 8.17 -7.78 -0.44
CA VAL A 64 7.91 -6.54 -1.18
C VAL A 64 9.11 -5.60 -1.07
N GLN A 65 9.66 -5.20 -2.21
CA GLN A 65 10.69 -4.17 -2.28
C GLN A 65 10.04 -2.78 -2.37
N CYS A 66 10.37 -1.91 -1.42
CA CYS A 66 9.87 -0.54 -1.34
C CYS A 66 11.01 0.47 -1.45
N GLY A 67 10.82 1.52 -2.25
CA GLY A 67 11.71 2.68 -2.26
C GLY A 67 11.82 3.34 -3.64
N PRO A 68 12.06 4.65 -3.71
CA PRO A 68 12.72 5.47 -2.68
C PRO A 68 11.81 6.26 -1.70
N GLY A 69 10.49 6.24 -1.85
CA GLY A 69 9.56 7.08 -1.08
C GLY A 69 9.44 6.76 0.42
N HIS A 70 8.27 7.01 1.01
CA HIS A 70 8.05 6.98 2.46
C HIS A 70 7.95 5.57 3.08
N GLY A 71 8.08 4.53 2.27
CA GLY A 71 8.04 3.14 2.74
C GLY A 71 6.61 2.67 3.05
N ILE A 72 6.50 1.77 4.02
CA ILE A 72 5.22 1.13 4.40
C ILE A 72 4.62 1.90 5.58
N SER A 73 3.49 2.56 5.35
CA SER A 73 2.89 3.52 6.27
C SER A 73 1.53 3.05 6.79
N ILE A 74 1.36 2.99 8.11
CA ILE A 74 0.03 2.76 8.72
C ILE A 74 -0.57 4.12 9.06
N GLY A 75 -1.68 4.44 8.41
CA GLY A 75 -2.46 5.63 8.62
C GLY A 75 -2.54 6.56 7.41
N SER A 76 -3.05 7.78 7.60
CA SER A 76 -3.57 8.28 8.88
C SER A 76 -4.82 7.51 9.33
N LEU A 77 -4.86 7.11 10.61
CA LEU A 77 -5.94 6.27 11.17
C LEU A 77 -7.11 7.09 11.75
N ARG A 78 -7.02 8.41 11.66
CA ARG A 78 -8.01 9.34 12.19
C ARG A 78 -8.12 10.52 11.24
N LYS A 79 -9.34 10.89 10.88
CA LYS A 79 -9.61 12.15 10.18
C LYS A 79 -10.39 13.15 11.02
N ASN A 80 -11.07 12.73 12.11
CA ASN A 80 -11.78 13.62 13.03
C ASN A 80 -11.76 13.10 14.49
N PRO A 81 -11.86 14.00 15.49
CA PRO A 81 -11.84 13.69 16.91
C PRO A 81 -12.98 12.78 17.36
#